data_AF-A0A7C8Z8B1-F1
#
_entry.id   AF-A0A7C8Z8B1-F1
#
_cell.length_a   1.000
_cell.length_b   1.000
_cell.length_c   1.000
_cell.angle_alpha   90.00
_cell.angle_beta   90.00
_cell.angle_gamma   90.00
#
_symmetry.space_group_name_H-M   'P 1'
#
loop_
_entity.id
_entity.type
_entity.pdbx_description
1 polymer ?
#
loop_
_entity_poly.entity_id
_entity_poly.type
_entity_poly.pdbx_seq_one_letter_code
_entity_poly.pdbx_strand_id
1 'polypeptide(L)'
;RRRPKVSKNKQDVETQRMTHIAVERNRRKQMNEHLAVLCSLMLESYAERGDRASIVGGAIEYVKELEHLVHSLQAQKLLLPQKTEGMRSGCNDPPSASILNTEIVATPFMEFFSDPQFPTSQAGNMYTLKSDGGLGDIEAILIASHANLRILSKKNPRQLWKLVSGFRPLGLCILHLNVTSLVPLVLYSICAKMEEGRQLTTA
;
A
#
# COMPACT_ATOMS: atom_id res chain seq x y z
N ARG A 1 -63.78 44.16 6.91
CA ARG A 1 -62.56 44.23 7.75
C ARG A 1 -61.48 43.33 7.11
N ARG A 2 -60.54 43.90 6.34
CA ARG A 2 -59.52 43.15 5.57
C ARG A 2 -58.43 42.60 6.51
N ARG A 3 -58.10 41.32 6.40
CA ARG A 3 -57.03 40.66 7.18
C ARG A 3 -55.65 40.98 6.56
N PRO A 4 -54.65 41.44 7.32
CA PRO A 4 -53.27 41.51 6.84
C PRO A 4 -52.62 40.14 7.05
N LYS A 5 -52.34 39.39 5.96
CA LYS A 5 -51.76 38.04 6.04
C LYS A 5 -50.55 37.81 5.13
N VAL A 6 -49.90 38.89 4.68
CA VAL A 6 -48.75 38.83 3.75
C VAL A 6 -47.40 39.09 4.45
N SER A 7 -47.39 39.66 5.67
CA SER A 7 -46.16 39.99 6.39
C SER A 7 -45.47 38.79 7.04
N LYS A 8 -46.20 37.79 7.54
CA LYS A 8 -45.61 36.57 8.15
C LYS A 8 -44.77 35.78 7.16
N ASN A 9 -45.30 35.54 5.95
CA ASN A 9 -44.57 34.80 4.92
C ASN A 9 -43.28 35.53 4.48
N LYS A 10 -43.29 36.87 4.40
CA LYS A 10 -42.07 37.66 4.10
C LYS A 10 -41.04 37.59 5.24
N GLN A 11 -41.50 37.63 6.48
CA GLN A 11 -40.63 37.51 7.65
C GLN A 11 -40.03 36.10 7.74
N ASP A 12 -40.82 35.05 7.48
CA ASP A 12 -40.36 33.66 7.46
C ASP A 12 -39.33 33.42 6.34
N VAL A 13 -39.54 33.99 5.14
CA VAL A 13 -38.57 33.96 4.04
C VAL A 13 -37.28 34.70 4.40
N GLU A 14 -37.36 35.85 5.08
CA GLU A 14 -36.17 36.57 5.53
C GLU A 14 -35.44 35.83 6.65
N THR A 15 -36.16 35.16 7.55
CA THR A 15 -35.57 34.29 8.58
C THR A 15 -34.84 33.12 7.92
N GLN A 16 -35.45 32.43 6.95
CA GLN A 16 -34.78 31.38 6.18
C GLN A 16 -33.53 31.89 5.45
N ARG A 17 -33.61 33.08 4.84
CA ARG A 17 -32.46 33.73 4.20
C ARG A 17 -31.34 34.02 5.19
N MET A 18 -31.66 34.56 6.37
CA MET A 18 -30.67 34.80 7.44
C MET A 18 -30.04 33.49 7.92
N THR A 19 -30.83 32.43 8.13
CA THR A 19 -30.32 31.11 8.52
C THR A 19 -29.39 30.53 7.45
N HIS A 20 -29.78 30.57 6.18
CA HIS A 20 -28.95 30.08 5.07
C HIS A 20 -27.60 30.84 5.01
N ILE A 21 -27.62 32.16 5.17
CA ILE A 21 -26.40 32.98 5.24
C ILE A 21 -25.52 32.56 6.42
N ALA A 22 -26.11 32.36 7.61
CA ALA A 22 -25.37 31.95 8.80
C ALA A 22 -24.70 30.58 8.63
N VAL A 23 -25.45 29.60 8.12
CA VAL A 23 -24.95 28.25 7.84
C VAL A 23 -23.81 28.28 6.81
N GLU A 24 -23.97 29.01 5.70
CA GLU A 24 -22.93 29.08 4.67
C GLU A 24 -21.67 29.81 5.16
N ARG A 25 -21.82 30.86 5.98
CA ARG A 25 -20.68 31.51 6.63
C ARG A 25 -19.93 30.55 7.55
N ASN A 26 -20.66 29.76 8.33
CA ASN A 26 -20.05 28.75 9.19
C ASN A 26 -19.29 27.69 8.39
N ARG A 27 -19.88 27.20 7.28
CA ARG A 27 -19.22 26.26 6.37
C ARG A 27 -17.92 26.83 5.79
N ARG A 28 -17.92 28.11 5.38
CA ARG A 28 -16.69 28.78 4.89
C ARG A 28 -15.65 28.97 5.97
N LYS A 29 -16.06 29.26 7.21
CA LYS A 29 -15.17 29.36 8.36
C LYS A 29 -14.49 28.01 8.64
N GLN A 30 -15.28 26.93 8.71
CA GLN A 30 -14.77 25.57 8.89
C GLN A 30 -13.79 25.16 7.78
N MET A 31 -14.10 25.46 6.52
CA MET A 31 -13.18 25.22 5.40
C MET A 31 -11.84 25.94 5.58
N ASN A 32 -11.86 27.19 6.03
CA ASN A 32 -10.63 27.96 6.26
C ASN A 32 -9.83 27.39 7.44
N GLU A 33 -10.49 26.92 8.50
CA GLU A 33 -9.83 26.25 9.63
C GLU A 33 -9.11 24.97 9.18
N HIS A 34 -9.75 24.15 8.33
CA HIS A 34 -9.11 22.96 7.78
C HIS A 34 -7.89 23.28 6.91
N LEU A 35 -7.98 24.31 6.06
CA LEU A 35 -6.83 24.74 5.25
C LEU A 35 -5.69 25.26 6.11
N ALA A 36 -5.98 25.98 7.21
CA ALA A 36 -4.96 26.44 8.14
C ALA A 36 -4.23 25.28 8.83
N VAL A 37 -4.97 24.26 9.27
CA VAL A 37 -4.37 23.04 9.84
C VAL A 37 -3.52 22.34 8.79
N LEU A 38 -4.00 22.21 7.55
CA LEU A 38 -3.24 21.59 6.47
C LEU A 38 -1.91 22.31 6.21
N CYS A 39 -1.93 23.65 6.11
CA CYS A 39 -0.69 24.44 5.97
C CYS A 39 0.27 24.22 7.15
N SER A 40 -0.22 24.10 8.38
CA SER A 40 0.62 23.89 9.56
C SER A 40 1.34 22.53 9.59
N LEU A 41 0.87 21.55 8.82
CA LEU A 41 1.49 20.23 8.70
C LEU A 41 2.56 20.17 7.60
N MET A 42 2.62 21.19 6.74
CA MET A 42 3.53 21.27 5.60
C MET A 42 4.65 22.27 5.87
N LEU A 43 5.74 22.18 5.11
CA LEU A 43 6.74 23.26 5.10
C LEU A 43 6.17 24.52 4.42
N GLU A 44 6.60 25.69 4.88
CA GLU A 44 6.13 27.00 4.41
C GLU A 44 6.30 27.16 2.88
N SER A 45 7.34 26.57 2.29
CA SER A 45 7.61 26.59 0.85
C SER A 45 6.51 25.95 0.00
N TYR A 46 5.73 25.03 0.56
CA TYR A 46 4.62 24.36 -0.13
C TYR A 46 3.28 25.09 0.09
N ALA A 47 3.25 26.10 0.97
CA ALA A 47 2.07 26.90 1.31
C ALA A 47 2.12 28.34 0.75
N GLU A 48 3.22 28.76 0.11
CA GLU A 48 3.53 30.16 -0.23
C GLU A 48 2.47 30.89 -1.09
N ARG A 49 1.68 30.18 -1.90
CA ARG A 49 0.76 30.82 -2.85
C ARG A 49 -0.58 31.23 -2.26
N GLY A 50 -0.94 30.79 -1.06
CA GLY A 50 -2.10 31.28 -0.29
C GLY A 50 -3.51 31.08 -0.90
N ASP A 51 -3.64 30.68 -2.17
CA ASP A 51 -4.91 30.30 -2.78
C ASP A 51 -5.26 28.83 -2.47
N ARG A 52 -6.57 28.54 -2.40
CA ARG A 52 -7.05 27.21 -1.97
C ARG A 52 -6.58 26.07 -2.86
N ALA A 53 -6.42 26.32 -4.16
CA ALA A 53 -5.97 25.30 -5.10
C ALA A 53 -4.47 25.02 -4.92
N SER A 54 -3.65 26.07 -4.76
CA SER A 54 -2.22 25.89 -4.47
C SER A 54 -1.96 25.25 -3.12
N ILE A 55 -2.74 25.54 -2.08
CA ILE A 55 -2.59 24.87 -0.76
C ILE A 55 -2.77 23.35 -0.92
N VAL A 56 -3.83 22.91 -1.61
CA VAL A 56 -4.08 21.49 -1.85
C VAL A 56 -3.04 20.88 -2.78
N GLY A 57 -2.63 21.58 -3.83
CA GLY A 57 -1.59 21.13 -4.76
C GLY A 57 -0.23 20.97 -4.08
N GLY A 58 0.15 21.93 -3.24
CA GLY A 58 1.36 21.88 -2.42
C GLY A 58 1.32 20.72 -1.43
N ALA A 59 0.16 20.43 -0.83
CA ALA A 59 0.01 19.30 0.08
C ALA A 59 0.27 17.97 -0.62
N ILE A 60 -0.28 17.82 -1.83
CA ILE A 60 -0.06 16.63 -2.66
C ILE A 60 1.43 16.47 -2.99
N GLU A 61 2.10 17.56 -3.38
CA GLU A 61 3.52 17.50 -3.72
C GLU A 61 4.38 17.17 -2.50
N TYR A 62 4.07 17.75 -1.34
CA TYR A 62 4.76 17.47 -0.09
C TYR A 62 4.65 15.99 0.33
N VAL A 63 3.45 15.40 0.22
CA VAL A 63 3.25 13.97 0.52
C VAL A 63 4.07 13.09 -0.43
N LYS A 64 4.08 13.40 -1.74
CA LYS A 64 4.89 12.64 -2.71
C LYS A 64 6.37 12.71 -2.42
N GLU A 65 6.88 13.87 -2.02
CA GLU A 65 8.28 14.01 -1.64
C GLU A 65 8.63 13.21 -0.39
N LEU A 66 7.75 13.21 0.62
CA LEU A 66 7.91 12.40 1.82
C LEU A 66 7.90 10.90 1.49
N GLU A 67 6.97 10.43 0.66
CA GLU A 67 6.92 9.05 0.17
C GLU A 67 8.21 8.68 -0.57
N HIS A 68 8.70 9.57 -1.45
CA HIS A 68 9.94 9.37 -2.18
C HIS A 68 11.16 9.28 -1.24
N LEU A 69 11.22 10.14 -0.21
CA LEU A 69 12.29 10.13 0.77
C LEU A 69 12.29 8.83 1.58
N VAL A 70 11.11 8.37 2.04
CA VAL A 70 10.96 7.11 2.78
C VAL A 70 11.44 5.94 1.93
N HIS A 71 11.00 5.84 0.68
CA HIS A 71 11.45 4.80 -0.25
C HIS A 71 12.97 4.83 -0.47
N SER A 72 13.55 6.02 -0.63
CA SER A 72 15.00 6.20 -0.83
C SER A 72 15.79 5.76 0.40
N LEU A 73 15.34 6.14 1.60
CA LEU A 73 15.98 5.75 2.86
C LEU A 73 15.87 4.24 3.14
N GLN A 74 14.72 3.64 2.84
CA GLN A 74 14.55 2.19 2.92
C GLN A 74 15.51 1.45 1.99
N ALA A 75 15.66 1.93 0.75
CA ALA A 75 16.63 1.38 -0.20
C ALA A 75 18.09 1.54 0.28
N GLN A 76 18.43 2.69 0.87
CA GLN A 76 19.77 2.92 1.42
C GLN A 76 20.06 2.04 2.64
N LYS A 77 19.08 1.85 3.54
CA LYS A 77 19.22 0.96 4.70
C LYS A 77 19.52 -0.49 4.29
N LEU A 78 19.06 -0.95 3.13
CA LEU A 78 19.39 -2.27 2.58
C LEU A 78 20.84 -2.38 2.07
N LEU A 79 21.48 -1.26 1.72
CA LEU A 79 22.85 -1.21 1.19
C LEU A 79 23.91 -0.96 2.26
N LEU A 80 23.53 -0.45 3.44
CA LEU A 80 24.43 -0.31 4.58
C LEU A 80 24.68 -1.68 5.23
N PRO A 81 25.92 -2.19 5.28
CA PRO A 81 26.26 -3.29 6.16
C PRO A 81 26.03 -2.81 7.60
N GLN A 82 25.24 -3.56 8.38
CA GLN A 82 25.18 -3.35 9.83
C GLN A 82 26.62 -3.42 10.37
N LYS A 83 27.22 -2.27 10.65
CA LYS A 83 28.41 -2.19 11.48
C LYS A 83 27.94 -2.35 12.92
N THR A 84 27.63 -3.58 13.31
CA THR A 84 27.48 -3.94 14.72
C THR A 84 28.86 -3.83 15.37
N GLU A 85 29.08 -2.72 16.08
CA GLU A 85 30.13 -2.63 17.08
C GLU A 85 29.79 -3.59 18.24
N GLY A 86 30.39 -4.78 18.20
CA GLY A 86 30.34 -5.75 19.29
C GLY A 86 31.54 -5.59 20.21
N MET A 87 31.42 -4.73 21.23
CA MET A 87 32.22 -4.86 22.45
C MET A 87 31.38 -5.62 23.47
N ARG A 88 31.57 -6.94 23.59
CA ARG A 88 31.62 -7.70 24.87
C ARG A 88 31.71 -9.21 24.68
N SER A 89 32.83 -9.73 25.19
CA SER A 89 33.01 -10.92 26.05
C SER A 89 32.73 -12.32 25.48
N GLY A 90 33.71 -13.19 25.66
CA GLY A 90 33.79 -14.51 25.05
C GLY A 90 32.90 -15.59 25.68
N CYS A 91 32.54 -16.55 24.84
CA CYS A 91 32.54 -17.98 25.13
C CYS A 91 32.46 -18.72 23.80
N ASN A 92 33.20 -19.83 23.68
CA ASN A 92 33.32 -20.62 22.46
C ASN A 92 32.08 -21.51 22.32
N ASP A 93 31.15 -21.18 21.42
CA ASP A 93 30.16 -22.11 20.87
C ASP A 93 29.72 -21.64 19.46
N PRO A 94 29.46 -22.54 18.50
CA PRO A 94 29.08 -22.17 17.14
C PRO A 94 27.64 -21.63 17.10
N PRO A 95 27.35 -20.49 16.43
CA PRO A 95 26.02 -19.92 16.47
C PRO A 95 25.08 -20.68 15.53
N SER A 96 24.11 -21.39 16.13
CA SER A 96 22.90 -21.85 15.45
C SER A 96 22.09 -20.66 14.92
N ALA A 97 21.65 -20.80 13.67
CA ALA A 97 20.89 -19.85 12.87
C ALA A 97 19.55 -19.42 13.51
N SER A 98 19.57 -18.47 14.44
CA SER A 98 18.35 -18.01 15.14
C SER A 98 18.24 -16.50 15.37
N ILE A 99 19.09 -15.66 14.77
CA ILE A 99 18.99 -14.20 14.89
C ILE A 99 18.74 -13.56 13.52
N LEU A 100 17.70 -14.01 12.81
CA LEU A 100 17.15 -13.29 11.65
C LEU A 100 15.65 -12.99 11.81
N ASN A 101 15.13 -13.16 13.02
CA ASN A 101 13.77 -12.79 13.35
C ASN A 101 13.81 -11.38 13.94
N THR A 102 13.05 -10.45 13.34
CA THR A 102 12.57 -9.16 13.90
C THR A 102 13.11 -7.85 13.27
N GLU A 103 14.11 -7.86 12.39
CA GLU A 103 14.49 -6.62 11.66
C GLU A 103 14.71 -6.80 10.16
N ILE A 104 13.90 -7.64 9.51
CA ILE A 104 13.66 -7.47 8.07
C ILE A 104 12.83 -6.20 7.94
N VAL A 105 13.53 -5.09 7.91
CA VAL A 105 13.09 -3.77 7.48
C VAL A 105 12.08 -3.95 6.36
N ALA A 106 10.88 -3.44 6.56
CA ALA A 106 9.83 -3.36 5.55
C ALA A 106 10.48 -2.87 4.23
N THR A 107 10.76 -3.81 3.35
CA THR A 107 11.18 -3.48 2.00
C THR A 107 9.93 -2.94 1.28
N PRO A 108 10.05 -2.06 0.28
CA PRO A 108 8.89 -1.55 -0.46
C PRO A 108 8.00 -2.66 -1.05
N PHE A 109 8.56 -3.87 -1.20
CA PHE A 109 7.83 -5.05 -1.64
C PHE A 109 7.03 -5.75 -0.53
N MET A 110 7.40 -5.63 0.75
CA MET A 110 6.63 -6.24 1.85
C MET A 110 5.29 -5.53 2.07
N GLU A 111 5.25 -4.20 1.91
CA GLU A 111 4.00 -3.44 1.97
C GLU A 111 3.01 -3.89 0.88
N PHE A 112 3.53 -4.37 -0.27
CA PHE A 112 2.70 -4.98 -1.30
C PHE A 112 1.93 -6.22 -0.80
N PHE A 113 2.54 -7.02 0.09
CA PHE A 113 1.89 -8.19 0.68
C PHE A 113 0.99 -7.83 1.88
N SER A 114 1.17 -6.64 2.45
CA SER A 114 0.35 -6.14 3.55
C SER A 114 -1.05 -5.77 3.08
N ASP A 115 -1.18 -5.09 1.93
CA ASP A 115 -2.47 -4.64 1.39
C ASP A 115 -2.82 -5.32 0.04
N PRO A 116 -3.72 -6.33 0.02
CA PRO A 116 -4.18 -6.91 -1.23
C PRO A 116 -4.95 -5.84 -2.02
N GLN A 117 -4.48 -5.52 -3.23
CA GLN A 117 -5.08 -4.51 -4.11
C GLN A 117 -6.49 -4.86 -4.63
N PHE A 118 -7.04 -6.01 -4.23
CA PHE A 118 -8.40 -6.43 -4.55
C PHE A 118 -9.21 -6.60 -3.26
N PRO A 119 -10.10 -5.65 -2.93
CA PRO A 119 -11.04 -5.84 -1.83
C PRO A 119 -11.96 -7.02 -2.16
N THR A 120 -11.94 -8.02 -1.28
CA THR A 120 -12.87 -9.15 -1.25
C THR A 120 -14.30 -8.63 -1.19
N SER A 121 -14.97 -8.59 -2.35
CA SER A 121 -16.41 -8.51 -2.43
C SER A 121 -16.91 -9.71 -3.22
N GLN A 122 -17.52 -10.65 -2.49
CA GLN A 122 -18.62 -11.49 -2.92
C GLN A 122 -18.68 -11.82 -4.44
N ALA A 123 -17.86 -12.75 -4.90
CA ALA A 123 -18.14 -13.57 -6.09
C ALA A 123 -17.40 -14.90 -5.95
N GLY A 124 -18.10 -16.00 -6.17
CA GLY A 124 -17.62 -17.35 -5.84
C GLY A 124 -16.30 -17.74 -6.52
N ASN A 125 -15.50 -18.50 -5.79
CA ASN A 125 -14.26 -19.19 -6.18
C ASN A 125 -12.97 -18.36 -6.27
N MET A 126 -12.73 -17.40 -5.38
CA MET A 126 -11.40 -16.80 -5.19
C MET A 126 -10.75 -17.31 -3.91
N TYR A 127 -9.60 -18.00 -4.05
CA TYR A 127 -8.78 -18.46 -2.92
C TYR A 127 -7.53 -17.58 -2.83
N THR A 128 -7.35 -16.93 -1.69
CA THR A 128 -6.13 -16.19 -1.36
C THR A 128 -5.37 -16.97 -0.30
N LEU A 129 -4.14 -17.38 -0.61
CA LEU A 129 -3.25 -18.03 0.35
C LEU A 129 -2.08 -17.09 0.63
N LYS A 130 -1.86 -16.78 1.91
CA LYS A 130 -0.63 -16.15 2.41
C LYS A 130 0.12 -17.20 3.22
N SER A 131 1.35 -17.51 2.81
CA SER A 131 2.22 -18.43 3.55
C SER A 131 3.38 -17.64 4.13
N ASP A 132 3.42 -17.52 5.46
CA ASP A 132 4.60 -17.05 6.19
C ASP A 132 5.59 -18.21 6.33
N GLY A 133 6.25 -18.54 5.22
CA GLY A 133 7.31 -19.54 5.20
C GLY A 133 8.65 -18.84 5.36
N GLY A 134 9.51 -19.30 6.28
CA GLY A 134 10.79 -18.68 6.65
C GLY A 134 11.84 -18.46 5.54
N LEU A 135 11.49 -18.60 4.27
CA LEU A 135 12.30 -18.30 3.09
C LEU A 135 11.72 -17.20 2.16
N GLY A 136 10.49 -16.70 2.38
CA GLY A 136 9.91 -15.59 1.60
C GLY A 136 8.38 -15.50 1.67
N ASP A 137 7.84 -14.29 1.50
CA ASP A 137 6.40 -14.01 1.46
C ASP A 137 5.81 -14.45 0.11
N ILE A 138 4.73 -15.23 0.18
CA ILE A 138 4.03 -15.75 -1.00
C ILE A 138 2.55 -15.35 -0.91
N GLU A 139 2.06 -14.69 -1.96
CA GLU A 139 0.65 -14.41 -2.19
C GLU A 139 0.22 -15.13 -3.48
N ALA A 140 -0.89 -15.85 -3.40
CA ALA A 140 -1.51 -16.49 -4.55
C ALA A 140 -2.98 -16.09 -4.63
N ILE A 141 -3.44 -15.74 -5.83
CA ILE A 141 -4.84 -15.46 -6.16
C ILE A 141 -5.25 -16.42 -7.27
N LEU A 142 -6.23 -17.28 -6.98
CA LEU A 142 -6.84 -18.16 -7.98
C LEU A 142 -8.18 -17.57 -8.45
N ILE A 143 -8.35 -17.41 -9.76
CA ILE A 143 -9.59 -16.97 -10.40
C ILE A 143 -9.95 -17.99 -11.48
N ALA A 144 -10.94 -18.84 -11.21
CA ALA A 144 -11.35 -19.94 -12.08
C ALA A 144 -10.16 -20.83 -12.49
N SER A 145 -9.75 -20.81 -13.77
CA SER A 145 -8.61 -21.56 -14.29
C SER A 145 -7.29 -20.76 -14.33
N HIS A 146 -7.26 -19.53 -13.82
CA HIS A 146 -6.09 -18.65 -13.86
C HIS A 146 -5.56 -18.41 -12.45
N ALA A 147 -4.25 -18.46 -12.29
CA ALA A 147 -3.57 -18.21 -11.04
C ALA A 147 -2.60 -17.03 -11.20
N ASN A 148 -2.67 -16.07 -10.28
CA ASN A 148 -1.68 -15.02 -10.12
C ASN A 148 -0.85 -15.32 -8.86
N LEU A 149 0.46 -15.48 -9.00
CA LEU A 149 1.37 -15.75 -7.89
C LEU A 149 2.39 -14.63 -7.78
N ARG A 150 2.57 -14.12 -6.56
CA ARG A 150 3.59 -13.16 -6.19
C ARG A 150 4.47 -13.77 -5.12
N ILE A 151 5.77 -13.85 -5.41
CA ILE A 151 6.74 -14.52 -4.54
C ILE A 151 7.89 -13.54 -4.32
N LEU A 152 8.08 -13.12 -3.07
CA LEU A 152 9.23 -12.33 -2.66
C LEU A 152 10.25 -13.24 -2.01
N SER A 153 11.48 -13.24 -2.52
CA SER A 153 12.54 -14.09 -1.96
C SER A 153 13.92 -13.44 -2.04
N LYS A 154 14.88 -14.02 -1.31
CA LYS A 154 16.29 -13.66 -1.46
C LYS A 154 16.78 -14.01 -2.86
N LYS A 155 17.64 -13.18 -3.43
CA LYS A 155 18.22 -13.39 -4.75
C LYS A 155 19.04 -14.68 -4.77
N ASN A 156 18.58 -15.66 -5.54
CA ASN A 156 19.29 -16.91 -5.78
C ASN A 156 19.30 -17.22 -7.29
N PRO A 157 20.47 -17.38 -7.92
CA PRO A 157 20.59 -17.53 -9.37
C PRO A 157 19.85 -18.75 -9.94
N ARG A 158 19.54 -19.77 -9.13
CA ARG A 158 18.83 -20.98 -9.57
C ARG A 158 17.33 -20.95 -9.30
N GLN A 159 16.83 -19.96 -8.57
CA GLN A 159 15.46 -19.98 -8.09
C GLN A 159 14.44 -19.83 -9.21
N LEU A 160 14.67 -18.92 -10.16
CA LEU A 160 13.78 -18.74 -11.30
C LEU A 160 13.62 -20.02 -12.11
N TRP A 161 14.74 -20.71 -12.37
CA TRP A 161 14.74 -21.99 -13.07
C TRP A 161 13.98 -23.06 -12.31
N LYS A 162 14.20 -23.19 -11.00
CA LYS A 162 13.43 -24.10 -10.14
C LYS A 162 11.94 -23.81 -10.21
N LEU A 163 11.59 -22.55 -10.13
CA LEU A 163 10.22 -22.09 -10.16
C LEU A 163 9.57 -22.44 -11.50
N VAL A 164 10.15 -22.01 -12.63
CA VAL A 164 9.63 -22.33 -13.97
C VAL A 164 9.54 -23.84 -14.20
N SER A 165 10.52 -24.62 -13.74
CA SER A 165 10.50 -26.08 -13.84
C SER A 165 9.39 -26.73 -13.01
N GLY A 166 8.97 -26.11 -11.91
CA GLY A 166 7.92 -26.60 -11.02
C GLY A 166 6.51 -26.40 -11.56
N PHE A 167 6.27 -25.47 -12.48
CA PHE A 167 4.93 -25.20 -13.01
C PHE A 167 4.46 -26.27 -14.01
N ARG A 168 5.40 -26.84 -14.77
CA ARG A 168 5.12 -27.88 -15.77
C ARG A 168 4.50 -29.17 -15.17
N PRO A 169 5.04 -29.77 -14.09
CA PRO A 169 4.41 -30.93 -13.46
C PRO A 169 3.07 -30.60 -12.78
N LEU A 170 2.85 -29.34 -12.38
CA LEU A 170 1.59 -28.88 -11.81
C LEU A 170 0.50 -28.61 -12.86
N GLY A 171 0.77 -28.82 -14.15
CA GLY A 171 -0.20 -28.52 -15.21
C GLY A 171 -0.54 -27.02 -15.31
N LEU A 172 0.39 -26.14 -14.90
CA LEU A 172 0.24 -24.69 -14.99
C LEU A 172 1.07 -24.15 -16.16
N CYS A 173 0.41 -23.53 -17.12
CA CYS A 173 1.04 -22.80 -18.21
C CYS A 173 1.32 -21.36 -17.77
N ILE A 174 2.60 -20.99 -17.68
CA ILE A 174 3.00 -19.61 -17.40
C ILE A 174 2.65 -18.75 -18.63
N LEU A 175 1.78 -17.77 -18.43
CA LEU A 175 1.38 -16.79 -19.44
C LEU A 175 2.29 -15.55 -19.40
N HIS A 176 2.55 -15.07 -18.19
CA HIS A 176 3.38 -13.89 -17.97
C HIS A 176 4.24 -14.08 -16.72
N LEU A 177 5.50 -13.70 -16.82
CA LEU A 177 6.47 -13.76 -15.74
C LEU A 177 7.22 -12.43 -15.72
N ASN A 178 7.07 -11.70 -14.63
CA ASN A 178 7.85 -10.52 -14.35
C ASN A 178 8.82 -10.79 -13.19
N VAL A 179 10.06 -10.34 -13.34
CA VAL A 179 11.13 -10.51 -12.36
C VAL A 179 11.70 -9.15 -12.02
N THR A 180 11.40 -8.64 -10.83
CA THR A 180 11.92 -7.37 -10.34
C THR A 180 12.99 -7.65 -9.30
N SER A 181 14.25 -7.28 -9.59
CA SER A 181 15.36 -7.47 -8.65
C SER A 181 15.62 -6.18 -7.86
N LEU A 182 15.71 -6.27 -6.54
CA LEU A 182 16.14 -5.20 -5.64
C LEU A 182 17.11 -5.79 -4.64
N VAL A 183 18.41 -5.48 -4.71
CA VAL A 183 19.42 -6.13 -3.84
C VAL A 183 19.04 -5.93 -2.36
N PRO A 184 18.88 -7.00 -1.54
CA PRO A 184 19.22 -8.42 -1.79
C PRO A 184 18.06 -9.36 -2.20
N LEU A 185 16.87 -8.84 -2.48
CA LEU A 185 15.63 -9.55 -2.80
C LEU A 185 15.30 -9.58 -4.32
N VAL A 186 14.37 -10.46 -4.68
CA VAL A 186 13.74 -10.53 -6.00
C VAL A 186 12.25 -10.79 -5.80
N LEU A 187 11.41 -10.01 -6.48
CA LEU A 187 9.98 -10.27 -6.59
C LEU A 187 9.70 -10.97 -7.93
N TYR A 188 9.08 -12.14 -7.86
CA TYR A 188 8.52 -12.85 -8.99
C TYR A 188 7.01 -12.61 -9.04
N SER A 189 6.49 -12.11 -10.16
CA SER A 189 5.05 -11.98 -10.41
C SER A 189 4.67 -12.81 -11.62
N ILE A 190 3.75 -13.75 -11.43
CA ILE A 190 3.52 -14.87 -12.34
C ILE A 190 2.03 -15.00 -12.59
N CYS A 191 1.62 -14.88 -13.85
CA CYS A 191 0.28 -15.25 -14.28
C CYS A 191 0.36 -16.61 -14.96
N ALA A 192 -0.37 -17.59 -14.45
CA ALA A 192 -0.45 -18.93 -15.02
C ALA A 192 -1.91 -19.33 -15.30
N LYS A 193 -2.12 -20.21 -16.27
CA LYS A 193 -3.41 -20.84 -16.56
C LYS A 193 -3.28 -22.34 -16.34
N MET A 194 -4.27 -22.96 -15.71
CA MET A 194 -4.38 -24.41 -15.58
C MET A 194 -4.67 -25.03 -16.95
N GLU A 195 -3.89 -26.05 -17.31
CA GLU A 195 -4.02 -26.82 -18.54
C GLU A 195 -5.31 -27.64 -18.51
N GLU A 196 -6.12 -27.56 -19.57
CA GLU A 196 -7.40 -28.26 -19.68
C GLU A 196 -7.16 -29.78 -19.72
N GLY A 197 -7.59 -30.50 -18.69
CA GLY A 197 -7.44 -31.95 -18.56
C GLY A 197 -6.65 -32.44 -17.34
N ARG A 198 -6.06 -31.54 -16.55
CA ARG A 198 -5.38 -31.89 -15.28
C ARG A 198 -6.16 -31.38 -14.08
N GLN A 199 -6.74 -32.30 -13.30
CA GLN A 199 -7.24 -31.98 -11.96
C GLN A 199 -6.06 -32.04 -10.99
N LEU A 200 -5.79 -30.95 -10.28
CA LEU A 200 -4.83 -30.93 -9.17
C LEU A 200 -5.41 -31.77 -8.04
N THR A 201 -4.98 -33.02 -7.91
CA THR A 201 -5.23 -33.82 -6.70
C THR A 201 -4.38 -33.21 -5.57
N THR A 202 -5.04 -32.63 -4.57
CA THR A 202 -4.42 -32.26 -3.30
C THR A 202 -3.83 -33.51 -2.65
N ALA A 203 -2.54 -33.49 -2.34
CA ALA A 203 -1.88 -34.49 -1.50
C ALA A 203 -2.03 -34.14 -0.02
#